data_AF-A0A6J0ZKI5-F1
#
_entry.id   AF-A0A6J0ZKI5-F1
#
_cell.length_a   1.000
_cell.length_b   1.000
_cell.length_c   1.000
_cell.angle_alpha   90.00
_cell.angle_beta   90.00
_cell.angle_gamma   90.00
#
_symmetry.space_group_name_H-M   'P 1'
#
loop_
_entity.id
_entity.type
_entity.pdbx_description
1 polymer ?
#
loop_
_entity_poly.entity_id
_entity_poly.type
_entity_poly.pdbx_seq_one_letter_code
_entity_poly.pdbx_strand_id
1 'polypeptide(L)'
;MAADKPSSKAQAWFCATGLPSDIMIEVDDMTFHLHKFPLMSKSRKLDQLIAEQGRKSSTTTVTKQRQRETKTEIEEEDEEEYQEKQENEEEEDQYQISLPDFPGGSETFEGAAKFCYGVKIDLSSSTVVPLRCAAEFLEMTEEYSEDNLISKTERFLSQSVFKSLKESVKALKSCESVLSLAESLGIVQRLIESIATRASSTDPTLFGWPVNDGIVEAKGASSQALWNGIETGLRRKSLARTNNVESWFEDLALLSLPLFKRLILTLKTRDLSPEIIESCLMCYAKKYIPGTSRSNRKPSTSSSASGVSEGEQ
;
A
#
# COMPACT_ATOMS: atom_id res chain seq x y z
N MET A 1 -6.06 24.33 27.70
CA MET A 1 -6.25 22.93 28.12
C MET A 1 -5.85 22.05 26.94
N ALA A 2 -4.56 21.74 26.85
CA ALA A 2 -4.07 20.80 25.84
C ALA A 2 -4.53 19.40 26.27
N ALA A 3 -5.28 18.72 25.40
CA ALA A 3 -5.67 17.35 25.65
C ALA A 3 -4.46 16.46 25.34
N ASP A 4 -3.83 15.94 26.39
CA ASP A 4 -2.89 14.83 26.27
C ASP A 4 -3.60 13.66 25.57
N LYS A 5 -3.09 13.32 24.39
CA LYS A 5 -3.56 12.17 23.62
C LYS A 5 -3.06 10.92 24.36
N PRO A 6 -3.93 9.96 24.72
CA PRO A 6 -3.50 8.77 25.44
C PRO A 6 -2.50 7.98 24.59
N SER A 7 -1.32 7.75 25.16
CA SER A 7 -0.27 6.89 24.62
C SER A 7 -0.89 5.57 24.13
N SER A 8 -0.90 5.37 22.81
CA SER A 8 -1.24 4.09 22.22
C SER A 8 -0.23 3.07 22.73
N LYS A 9 -0.70 1.93 23.24
CA LYS A 9 0.17 0.82 23.67
C LYS A 9 1.12 0.50 22.51
N ALA A 10 2.42 0.77 22.70
CA ALA A 10 3.44 0.36 21.75
C ALA A 10 3.36 -1.17 21.60
N GLN A 11 3.21 -1.64 20.36
CA GLN A 11 3.20 -3.05 20.05
C GLN A 11 4.65 -3.53 19.90
N ALA A 12 4.92 -4.78 20.25
CA ALA A 12 6.26 -5.34 20.14
C ALA A 12 6.28 -6.55 19.21
N TRP A 13 7.30 -6.63 18.37
CA TRP A 13 7.57 -7.76 17.49
C TRP A 13 8.89 -8.42 17.92
N PHE A 14 8.87 -9.74 18.09
CA PHE A 14 10.04 -10.51 18.53
C PHE A 14 10.44 -11.52 17.46
N CYS A 15 11.73 -11.53 17.13
CA CYS A 15 12.28 -12.60 16.29
C CYS A 15 12.41 -13.90 17.10
N ALA A 16 11.71 -14.96 16.68
CA ALA A 16 11.75 -16.26 17.36
C ALA A 16 12.97 -17.11 16.96
N THR A 17 14.19 -16.60 17.20
CA THR A 17 15.44 -17.34 16.97
C THR A 17 15.85 -18.23 18.15
N GLY A 18 15.22 -18.04 19.31
CA GLY A 18 15.62 -18.68 20.58
C GLY A 18 16.84 -18.02 21.24
N LEU A 19 17.40 -16.97 20.64
CA LEU A 19 18.46 -16.14 21.20
C LEU A 19 17.89 -14.81 21.72
N PRO A 20 18.51 -14.19 22.74
CA PRO A 20 18.13 -12.86 23.16
C PRO A 20 18.39 -11.82 22.06
N SER A 21 17.52 -10.82 21.95
CA SER A 21 17.69 -9.71 21.01
C SER A 21 18.78 -8.75 21.46
N ASP A 22 19.72 -8.43 20.57
CA ASP A 22 20.85 -7.53 20.84
C ASP A 22 20.61 -6.10 20.32
N ILE A 23 19.45 -5.84 19.70
CA ILE A 23 19.03 -4.55 19.14
C ILE A 23 17.50 -4.40 19.15
N MET A 24 17.04 -3.19 19.45
CA MET A 24 15.65 -2.75 19.31
C MET A 24 15.56 -1.67 18.24
N ILE A 25 14.63 -1.83 17.31
CA ILE A 25 14.33 -0.82 16.28
C ILE A 25 12.88 -0.36 16.45
N GLU A 26 12.67 0.93 16.62
CA GLU A 26 11.34 1.55 16.72
C GLU A 26 10.91 2.11 15.37
N VAL A 27 9.71 1.73 14.93
CA VAL A 27 9.07 2.23 13.72
C VAL A 27 7.59 2.48 14.03
N ASP A 28 7.15 3.72 13.90
CA ASP A 28 5.80 4.17 14.25
C ASP A 28 5.40 3.77 15.69
N ASP A 29 4.36 2.94 15.84
CA ASP A 29 3.85 2.42 17.11
C ASP A 29 4.36 1.01 17.44
N MET A 30 5.37 0.52 16.69
CA MET A 30 5.95 -0.82 16.86
C MET A 30 7.42 -0.78 17.26
N THR A 31 7.79 -1.61 18.23
CA THR A 31 9.17 -1.90 18.63
C THR A 31 9.56 -3.30 18.16
N PHE A 32 10.65 -3.41 17.42
CA PHE A 32 11.17 -4.66 16.87
C PHE A 32 12.40 -5.12 17.65
N HIS A 33 12.29 -6.25 18.34
CA HIS A 33 13.39 -6.93 19.01
C HIS A 33 14.08 -7.87 18.03
N LEU A 34 15.28 -7.47 17.58
CA LEU A 34 15.99 -8.03 16.44
C LEU A 34 17.43 -8.42 16.81
N HIS A 35 18.19 -8.81 15.80
CA HIS A 35 19.59 -9.22 15.90
C HIS A 35 20.42 -8.39 14.91
N LYS A 36 21.55 -7.84 15.33
CA LYS A 36 22.40 -6.96 14.50
C LYS A 36 22.86 -7.64 13.22
N PHE A 37 23.42 -8.85 13.32
CA PHE A 37 24.10 -9.51 12.19
C PHE A 37 23.20 -9.71 10.95
N PRO A 38 21.98 -10.29 11.06
CA PRO A 38 21.07 -10.40 9.92
C PRO A 38 20.78 -9.07 9.23
N LEU A 39 20.59 -8.00 10.01
CA LEU A 39 20.27 -6.66 9.48
C LEU A 39 21.47 -6.04 8.74
N MET A 40 22.64 -6.02 9.38
CA MET A 40 23.86 -5.44 8.82
C MET A 40 24.30 -6.16 7.54
N SER A 41 24.06 -7.47 7.45
CA SER A 41 24.40 -8.27 6.27
C SER A 41 23.60 -7.91 5.01
N LYS A 42 22.47 -7.20 5.14
CA LYS A 42 21.57 -6.88 4.01
C LYS A 42 21.33 -5.40 3.80
N SER A 43 21.63 -4.55 4.78
CA SER A 43 21.30 -3.12 4.77
C SER A 43 22.51 -2.28 5.17
N ARG A 44 22.97 -1.45 4.23
CA ARG A 44 23.99 -0.43 4.48
C ARG A 44 23.57 0.57 5.54
N LYS A 45 22.31 1.02 5.47
CA LYS A 45 21.77 2.01 6.39
C LYS A 45 21.78 1.52 7.83
N LEU A 46 21.31 0.28 8.05
CA LEU A 46 21.28 -0.31 9.39
C LEU A 46 22.70 -0.59 9.90
N ASP A 47 23.61 -1.07 9.05
CA ASP A 47 25.02 -1.23 9.39
C ASP A 47 25.66 0.08 9.89
N GLN A 48 25.44 1.19 9.19
CA GLN A 48 25.92 2.50 9.62
C GLN A 48 25.31 2.95 10.95
N LEU A 49 23.98 2.86 11.09
CA LEU A 49 23.30 3.30 12.32
C LEU A 49 23.75 2.48 13.53
N ILE A 50 23.95 1.17 13.36
CA ILE A 50 24.45 0.27 14.41
C ILE A 50 25.89 0.65 14.79
N ALA A 51 26.76 0.90 13.80
CA ALA A 51 28.15 1.29 14.04
C ALA A 51 28.28 2.68 14.71
N GLU A 52 27.40 3.62 14.38
CA GLU A 52 27.35 4.95 15.02
C GLU A 52 26.92 4.87 16.49
N GLN A 53 25.95 4.02 16.80
CA GLN A 53 25.47 3.85 18.18
C GLN A 53 26.56 3.27 19.08
N GLY A 54 27.35 2.30 18.58
CA GLY A 54 28.47 1.72 19.35
C GLY A 54 29.59 2.73 19.66
N ARG A 55 29.77 3.74 18.81
CA ARG A 55 30.70 4.85 19.08
C ARG A 55 30.19 5.82 20.15
N LYS A 56 28.87 6.04 20.23
CA LYS A 56 28.26 6.94 21.23
C LYS A 56 28.32 6.33 22.64
N SER A 57 28.06 5.03 22.78
CA SER A 57 28.17 4.33 24.07
C SER A 57 29.61 4.32 24.61
N SER A 58 30.60 4.11 23.73
CA SER A 58 32.03 4.13 24.11
C SER A 58 32.58 5.52 24.46
N THR A 59 32.03 6.61 23.89
CA THR A 59 32.44 7.98 24.26
C THR A 59 31.88 8.38 25.64
N THR A 60 30.71 7.87 26.01
CA THR A 60 30.04 8.19 27.28
C THR A 60 30.74 7.52 28.47
N THR A 61 31.23 6.29 28.30
CA THR A 61 32.00 5.58 29.33
C THR A 61 33.36 6.24 29.60
N VAL A 62 34.09 6.68 28.57
CA VAL A 62 35.37 7.41 28.72
C VAL A 62 35.18 8.75 29.45
N THR A 63 34.05 9.43 29.23
CA THR A 63 33.76 10.72 29.90
C THR A 63 33.36 10.54 31.37
N LYS A 64 32.65 9.44 31.71
CA LYS A 64 32.39 9.05 33.10
C LYS A 64 33.66 8.64 33.85
N GLN A 65 34.60 7.98 33.18
CA GLN A 65 35.88 7.56 33.76
C GLN A 65 36.76 8.78 34.16
N ARG A 66 36.80 9.81 33.31
CA ARG A 66 37.58 11.03 33.56
C ARG A 66 37.04 11.92 34.69
N GLN A 67 35.78 11.73 35.11
CA GLN A 67 35.20 12.38 36.30
C GLN A 67 35.45 11.63 37.61
N ARG A 68 35.88 10.35 37.57
CA ARG A 68 36.31 9.60 38.77
C ARG A 68 37.76 9.88 39.16
N GLU A 69 38.61 10.27 38.23
CA GLU A 69 40.04 10.60 38.49
C GLU A 69 40.26 11.95 39.21
N THR A 70 39.20 12.65 39.62
CA THR A 70 39.29 13.90 40.43
C THR A 70 38.54 13.81 41.75
N LYS A 71 38.47 12.62 42.37
CA LYS A 71 38.21 12.50 43.81
C LYS A 71 39.49 11.99 44.47
N THR A 72 40.22 12.95 45.05
CA THR A 72 41.44 12.76 45.82
C THR A 72 41.27 11.76 46.95
N GLU A 73 42.30 10.94 47.09
CA GLU A 73 42.70 10.08 48.21
C GLU A 73 42.25 10.65 49.57
N ILE A 74 41.59 9.81 50.37
CA ILE A 74 41.79 9.56 51.81
C ILE A 74 40.65 8.63 52.25
N GLU A 75 41.04 7.45 52.78
CA GLU A 75 40.23 6.53 53.61
C GLU A 75 39.09 5.81 52.85
N GLU A 76 38.97 4.48 52.73
CA GLU A 76 39.30 3.36 53.62
C GLU A 76 39.32 2.05 52.81
N GLU A 77 40.21 1.13 53.19
CA GLU A 77 40.46 -0.20 52.58
C GLU A 77 39.40 -1.28 52.94
N ASP A 78 38.17 -0.90 53.34
CA ASP A 78 37.18 -1.87 53.87
C ASP A 78 35.85 -1.96 53.08
N GLU A 79 35.78 -1.41 51.85
CA GLU A 79 34.58 -1.51 50.98
C GLU A 79 34.78 -2.37 49.72
N GLU A 80 35.93 -3.04 49.54
CA GLU A 80 36.20 -3.81 48.32
C GLU A 80 35.43 -5.15 48.26
N GLU A 81 35.02 -5.74 49.40
CA GLU A 81 34.35 -7.05 49.41
C GLU A 81 32.81 -6.99 49.22
N TYR A 82 32.20 -5.80 49.28
CA TYR A 82 30.76 -5.62 49.02
C TYR A 82 30.44 -5.05 47.63
N GLN A 83 31.44 -4.54 46.89
CA GLN A 83 31.25 -3.97 45.56
C GLN A 83 31.45 -4.98 44.41
N GLU A 84 32.23 -6.06 44.60
CA GLU A 84 32.37 -7.14 43.60
C GLU A 84 31.09 -7.95 43.36
N LYS A 85 30.05 -7.80 44.19
CA LYS A 85 28.74 -8.44 43.97
C LYS A 85 27.70 -7.60 43.24
N GLN A 86 28.03 -6.37 42.83
CA GLN A 86 27.15 -5.54 42.01
C GLN A 86 27.72 -5.20 40.62
N GLU A 87 28.87 -5.75 40.23
CA GLU A 87 29.46 -5.54 38.89
C GLU A 87 29.11 -6.64 37.87
N ASN A 88 28.06 -7.42 38.13
CA ASN A 88 27.57 -8.45 37.19
C ASN A 88 26.11 -8.24 36.75
N GLU A 89 25.57 -7.05 36.93
CA GLU A 89 24.53 -6.59 36.01
C GLU A 89 25.28 -5.87 34.89
N GLU A 90 25.72 -6.65 33.90
CA GLU A 90 25.93 -6.11 32.57
C GLU A 90 24.63 -5.36 32.24
N GLU A 91 24.64 -4.02 32.34
CA GLU A 91 23.76 -3.20 31.53
C GLU A 91 24.15 -3.58 30.10
N GLU A 92 23.58 -4.67 29.59
CA GLU A 92 23.44 -4.92 28.16
C GLU A 92 22.70 -3.68 27.66
N ASP A 93 23.43 -2.64 27.32
CA ASP A 93 22.93 -1.43 26.67
C ASP A 93 22.27 -1.92 25.38
N GLN A 94 20.99 -2.24 25.47
CA GLN A 94 20.24 -2.84 24.40
C GLN A 94 20.18 -1.77 23.30
N TYR A 95 20.81 -2.05 22.16
CA TYR A 95 21.04 -1.01 21.14
C TYR A 95 19.69 -0.54 20.60
N GLN A 96 19.31 0.69 20.88
CA GLN A 96 18.02 1.24 20.45
C GLN A 96 18.21 2.20 19.27
N ILE A 97 17.52 1.93 18.17
CA ILE A 97 17.47 2.77 16.98
C ILE A 97 16.02 3.18 16.75
N SER A 98 15.78 4.46 16.47
CA SER A 98 14.46 4.96 16.07
C SER A 98 14.50 5.38 14.61
N LEU A 99 13.52 4.89 13.83
CA LEU A 99 13.32 5.23 12.42
C LEU A 99 11.96 5.94 12.27
N PRO A 100 11.86 7.23 12.60
CA PRO A 100 10.63 7.99 12.42
C PRO A 100 10.30 8.11 10.93
N ASP A 101 9.00 8.11 10.62
CA ASP A 101 8.47 8.27 9.26
C ASP A 101 9.01 7.24 8.25
N PHE A 102 9.20 5.99 8.70
CA PHE A 102 9.67 4.91 7.83
C PHE A 102 8.71 4.71 6.64
N PRO A 103 9.23 4.61 5.40
CA PRO A 103 8.37 4.48 4.22
C PRO A 103 7.52 3.22 4.27
N GLY A 104 6.19 3.39 4.30
CA GLY A 104 5.22 2.30 4.37
C GLY A 104 4.98 1.78 5.78
N GLY A 105 5.57 2.42 6.78
CA GLY A 105 5.38 2.16 8.20
C GLY A 105 5.90 0.82 8.70
N SER A 106 5.50 0.49 9.93
CA SER A 106 5.94 -0.70 10.66
C SER A 106 5.68 -2.03 9.94
N GLU A 107 4.53 -2.21 9.26
CA GLU A 107 4.23 -3.41 8.47
C GLU A 107 5.25 -3.63 7.34
N THR A 108 5.65 -2.55 6.66
CA THR A 108 6.64 -2.62 5.58
C THR A 108 8.03 -2.91 6.14
N PHE A 109 8.37 -2.30 7.29
CA PHE A 109 9.61 -2.62 8.00
C PHE A 109 9.67 -4.08 8.45
N GLU A 110 8.58 -4.65 8.97
CA GLU A 110 8.50 -6.08 9.32
C GLU A 110 8.84 -6.95 8.10
N GLY A 111 8.30 -6.59 6.93
CA GLY A 111 8.64 -7.24 5.66
C GLY A 111 10.14 -7.17 5.37
N ALA A 112 10.75 -5.99 5.43
CA ALA A 112 12.19 -5.83 5.23
C ALA A 112 13.04 -6.57 6.28
N ALA A 113 12.63 -6.56 7.54
CA ALA A 113 13.30 -7.31 8.61
C ALA A 113 13.24 -8.81 8.35
N LYS A 114 12.06 -9.37 8.01
CA LYS A 114 11.90 -10.77 7.60
C LYS A 114 12.85 -11.14 6.45
N PHE A 115 13.03 -10.24 5.47
CA PHE A 115 14.00 -10.45 4.39
C PHE A 115 15.42 -10.66 4.94
N CYS A 116 15.84 -9.84 5.90
CA CYS A 116 17.16 -9.91 6.51
C CYS A 116 17.42 -11.25 7.21
N TYR A 117 16.38 -11.88 7.75
CA TYR A 117 16.44 -13.22 8.32
C TYR A 117 16.36 -14.36 7.28
N GLY A 118 16.34 -14.04 5.99
CA GLY A 118 16.19 -15.03 4.92
C GLY A 118 14.79 -15.63 4.83
N VAL A 119 13.80 -15.04 5.51
CA VAL A 119 12.40 -15.45 5.36
C VAL A 119 11.94 -15.07 3.96
N LYS A 120 11.36 -16.04 3.25
CA LYS A 120 10.81 -15.80 1.92
C LYS A 120 9.64 -14.81 2.02
N ILE A 121 9.76 -13.70 1.30
CA ILE A 121 8.70 -12.69 1.21
C ILE A 121 7.83 -12.97 -0.01
N ASP A 122 6.53 -13.07 0.23
CA ASP A 122 5.54 -13.15 -0.83
C ASP A 122 5.19 -11.73 -1.31
N LEU A 123 5.76 -11.36 -2.47
CA LEU A 123 5.50 -10.07 -3.10
C LEU A 123 4.10 -10.07 -3.74
N SER A 124 3.38 -8.98 -3.50
CA SER A 124 2.08 -8.71 -4.12
C SER A 124 2.04 -7.27 -4.64
N SER A 125 1.11 -6.95 -5.53
CA SER A 125 0.97 -5.58 -6.05
C SER A 125 0.62 -4.56 -4.96
N SER A 126 -0.02 -4.99 -3.87
CA SER A 126 -0.29 -4.12 -2.71
C SER A 126 0.94 -3.85 -1.85
N THR A 127 1.93 -4.74 -1.84
CA THR A 127 3.07 -4.68 -0.90
C THR A 127 4.40 -4.30 -1.57
N VAL A 128 4.54 -4.54 -2.87
CA VAL A 128 5.83 -4.37 -3.56
C VAL A 128 6.32 -2.92 -3.61
N VAL A 129 5.43 -1.93 -3.79
CA VAL A 129 5.85 -0.53 -3.88
C VAL A 129 6.33 0.03 -2.53
N PRO A 130 5.58 -0.13 -1.42
CA PRO A 130 6.10 0.21 -0.10
C PRO A 130 7.43 -0.50 0.19
N LEU A 131 7.52 -1.80 -0.09
CA LEU A 131 8.73 -2.58 0.18
C LEU A 131 9.93 -2.13 -0.68
N ARG A 132 9.70 -1.73 -1.94
CA ARG A 132 10.73 -1.15 -2.81
C ARG A 132 11.23 0.20 -2.26
N CYS A 133 10.34 1.03 -1.73
CA CYS A 133 10.68 2.30 -1.09
C CYS A 133 11.44 2.10 0.22
N ALA A 134 11.00 1.16 1.06
CA ALA A 134 11.72 0.73 2.26
C ALA A 134 13.11 0.19 1.96
N ALA A 135 13.24 -0.63 0.91
CA ALA A 135 14.52 -1.15 0.47
C ALA A 135 15.47 -0.04 0.00
N GLU A 136 14.96 1.02 -0.64
CA GLU A 136 15.74 2.22 -0.97
C GLU A 136 16.23 2.92 0.29
N PHE A 137 15.32 3.21 1.22
CA PHE A 137 15.63 3.90 2.47
C PHE A 137 16.65 3.16 3.32
N LEU A 138 16.53 1.83 3.37
CA LEU A 138 17.45 0.94 4.07
C LEU A 138 18.72 0.63 3.25
N GLU A 139 18.84 1.16 2.03
CA GLU A 139 19.98 0.94 1.14
C GLU A 139 20.31 -0.56 0.95
N MET A 140 19.28 -1.36 0.67
CA MET A 140 19.36 -2.82 0.52
C MET A 140 19.74 -3.22 -0.92
N THR A 141 21.01 -2.98 -1.26
CA THR A 141 21.59 -3.15 -2.60
C THR A 141 22.38 -4.45 -2.74
N GLU A 142 22.75 -4.79 -3.99
CA GLU A 142 23.61 -5.94 -4.29
C GLU A 142 25.03 -5.82 -3.72
N GLU A 143 25.43 -4.66 -3.21
CA GLU A 143 26.74 -4.47 -2.55
C GLU A 143 26.85 -5.28 -1.24
N TYR A 144 25.71 -5.59 -0.61
CA TYR A 144 25.65 -6.29 0.68
C TYR A 144 25.25 -7.77 0.52
N SER A 145 24.40 -8.07 -0.46
CA SER A 145 23.91 -9.42 -0.70
C SER A 145 23.43 -9.61 -2.11
N GLU A 146 23.65 -10.79 -2.68
CA GLU A 146 23.01 -11.18 -3.94
C GLU A 146 21.49 -11.25 -3.81
N ASP A 147 20.78 -10.90 -4.89
CA ASP A 147 19.31 -10.84 -5.01
C ASP A 147 18.67 -10.05 -3.86
N ASN A 148 19.27 -8.91 -3.50
CA ASN A 148 18.80 -8.07 -2.40
C ASN A 148 17.44 -7.42 -2.74
N LEU A 149 16.83 -6.82 -1.72
CA LEU A 149 15.43 -6.44 -1.74
C LEU A 149 15.08 -5.42 -2.83
N ILE A 150 15.98 -4.49 -3.15
CA ILE A 150 15.80 -3.55 -4.27
C ILE A 150 15.65 -4.32 -5.60
N SER A 151 16.62 -5.16 -5.95
CA SER A 151 16.60 -5.93 -7.20
C SER A 151 15.40 -6.87 -7.28
N LYS A 152 15.06 -7.51 -6.15
CA LYS A 152 13.94 -8.44 -6.05
C LYS A 152 12.60 -7.76 -6.31
N THR A 153 12.39 -6.58 -5.71
CA THR A 153 11.16 -5.81 -5.88
C THR A 153 11.06 -5.18 -7.27
N GLU A 154 12.16 -4.65 -7.82
CA GLU A 154 12.21 -4.16 -9.23
C GLU A 154 11.91 -5.26 -10.24
N ARG A 155 12.43 -6.48 -10.00
CA ARG A 155 12.15 -7.64 -10.85
C ARG A 155 10.66 -7.96 -10.84
N PHE A 156 10.01 -8.00 -9.66
CA PHE A 156 8.58 -8.26 -9.55
C PHE A 156 7.73 -7.17 -10.22
N LEU A 157 8.09 -5.88 -10.02
CA LEU A 157 7.44 -4.76 -10.70
C LEU A 157 7.49 -4.92 -12.23
N SER A 158 8.68 -5.26 -12.75
CA SER A 158 8.93 -5.38 -14.18
C SER A 158 8.31 -6.63 -14.82
N GLN A 159 8.31 -7.75 -14.11
CA GLN A 159 7.88 -9.04 -14.65
C GLN A 159 6.39 -9.31 -14.44
N SER A 160 5.79 -8.77 -13.38
CA SER A 160 4.41 -9.07 -12.99
C SER A 160 3.51 -7.84 -13.04
N VAL A 161 3.90 -6.76 -12.33
CA VAL A 161 3.02 -5.59 -12.14
C VAL A 161 2.81 -4.83 -13.44
N PHE A 162 3.88 -4.31 -14.07
CA PHE A 162 3.76 -3.54 -15.32
C PHE A 162 3.20 -4.36 -16.50
N LYS A 163 3.10 -5.68 -16.32
CA LYS A 163 2.54 -6.61 -17.30
C LYS A 163 1.05 -6.94 -17.09
N SER A 164 0.38 -6.31 -16.13
CA SER A 164 -1.05 -6.49 -15.91
C SER A 164 -1.73 -5.17 -15.55
N LEU A 165 -2.81 -4.85 -16.25
CA LEU A 165 -3.57 -3.62 -15.99
C LEU A 165 -4.10 -3.58 -14.55
N LYS A 166 -4.68 -4.70 -14.10
CA LYS A 166 -5.20 -4.87 -12.73
C LYS A 166 -4.10 -4.72 -11.69
N GLU A 167 -2.97 -5.40 -11.88
CA GLU A 167 -1.88 -5.34 -10.92
C GLU A 167 -1.24 -3.94 -10.86
N SER A 168 -1.06 -3.26 -12.00
CA SER A 168 -0.57 -1.88 -12.05
C SER A 168 -1.49 -0.91 -11.31
N VAL A 169 -2.81 -1.04 -11.43
CA VAL A 169 -3.76 -0.18 -10.70
C VAL A 169 -3.69 -0.44 -9.20
N LYS A 170 -3.64 -1.71 -8.79
CA LYS A 170 -3.48 -2.09 -7.38
C LYS A 170 -2.15 -1.58 -6.79
N ALA A 171 -1.06 -1.64 -7.55
CA ALA A 171 0.22 -1.08 -7.17
C ALA A 171 0.24 0.45 -7.16
N LEU A 172 -0.50 1.11 -8.06
CA LEU A 172 -0.63 2.57 -8.03
C LEU A 172 -1.32 3.04 -6.76
N LYS A 173 -2.32 2.29 -6.28
CA LYS A 173 -2.96 2.55 -5.00
C LYS A 173 -1.99 2.41 -3.82
N SER A 174 -1.12 1.41 -3.83
CA SER A 174 -0.16 1.22 -2.73
C SER A 174 0.92 2.30 -2.66
N CYS A 175 1.06 3.14 -3.70
CA CYS A 175 1.92 4.32 -3.64
C CYS A 175 1.43 5.36 -2.61
N GLU A 176 0.16 5.35 -2.18
CA GLU A 176 -0.39 6.41 -1.32
C GLU A 176 0.31 6.51 0.04
N SER A 177 0.76 5.38 0.61
CA SER A 177 1.50 5.37 1.89
C SER A 177 2.97 5.79 1.75
N VAL A 178 3.49 5.88 0.52
CA VAL A 178 4.91 6.16 0.24
C VAL A 178 5.08 7.18 -0.90
N LEU A 179 4.11 8.07 -1.07
CA LEU A 179 3.94 8.85 -2.30
C LEU A 179 5.21 9.64 -2.68
N SER A 180 5.80 10.37 -1.73
CA SER A 180 6.98 11.19 -1.98
C SER A 180 8.18 10.38 -2.49
N LEU A 181 8.46 9.23 -1.87
CA LEU A 181 9.60 8.38 -2.24
C LEU A 181 9.30 7.57 -3.52
N ALA A 182 8.06 7.10 -3.69
CA ALA A 182 7.64 6.42 -4.92
C ALA A 182 7.68 7.34 -6.15
N GLU A 183 7.43 8.64 -5.96
CA GLU A 183 7.60 9.66 -7.00
C GLU A 183 9.07 9.91 -7.34
N SER A 184 9.94 10.09 -6.33
CA SER A 184 11.37 10.31 -6.59
C SER A 184 12.03 9.12 -7.27
N LEU A 185 11.55 7.90 -7.00
CA LEU A 185 11.98 6.67 -7.68
C LEU A 185 11.33 6.47 -9.06
N GLY A 186 10.41 7.35 -9.48
CA GLY A 186 9.72 7.26 -10.77
C GLY A 186 8.73 6.09 -10.89
N ILE A 187 8.41 5.40 -9.80
CA ILE A 187 7.53 4.22 -9.80
C ILE A 187 6.11 4.62 -10.20
N VAL A 188 5.60 5.72 -9.65
CA VAL A 188 4.24 6.24 -9.94
C VAL A 188 4.07 6.51 -11.43
N GLN A 189 5.06 7.16 -12.06
CA GLN A 189 5.02 7.47 -13.48
C GLN A 189 5.01 6.20 -14.34
N ARG A 190 5.90 5.24 -14.04
CA ARG A 190 5.97 3.94 -14.74
C ARG A 190 4.66 3.15 -14.62
N LEU A 191 4.00 3.20 -13.45
CA LEU A 191 2.70 2.56 -13.24
C LEU A 191 1.60 3.21 -14.10
N ILE A 192 1.49 4.54 -14.07
CA ILE A 192 0.49 5.28 -14.88
C ILE A 192 0.70 5.01 -16.38
N GLU A 193 1.94 5.03 -16.84
CA GLU A 193 2.28 4.73 -18.24
C GLU A 193 1.96 3.29 -18.63
N SER A 194 2.24 2.33 -17.74
CA SER A 194 1.87 0.93 -17.93
C SER A 194 0.35 0.78 -18.07
N ILE A 195 -0.43 1.40 -17.18
CA ILE A 195 -1.90 1.40 -17.21
C ILE A 195 -2.38 1.98 -18.53
N ALA A 196 -1.88 3.16 -18.91
CA ALA A 196 -2.30 3.84 -20.13
C ALA A 196 -1.99 3.01 -21.39
N THR A 197 -0.77 2.47 -21.49
CA THR A 197 -0.36 1.62 -22.62
C THR A 197 -1.26 0.39 -22.78
N ARG A 198 -1.64 -0.22 -21.65
CA ARG A 198 -2.44 -1.46 -21.65
C ARG A 198 -3.92 -1.19 -21.89
N ALA A 199 -4.44 -0.11 -21.33
CA ALA A 199 -5.80 0.34 -21.60
C ALA A 199 -5.99 0.64 -23.10
N SER A 200 -5.02 1.27 -23.77
CA SER A 200 -5.06 1.49 -25.23
C SER A 200 -5.08 0.20 -26.06
N SER A 201 -4.47 -0.88 -25.56
CA SER A 201 -4.45 -2.19 -26.25
C SER A 201 -5.70 -3.04 -26.00
N THR A 202 -6.62 -2.58 -25.16
CA THR A 202 -7.84 -3.33 -24.83
C THR A 202 -8.89 -3.06 -25.90
N ASP A 203 -9.45 -4.12 -26.48
CA ASP A 203 -10.48 -4.03 -27.53
C ASP A 203 -11.74 -3.33 -26.99
N PRO A 204 -12.14 -2.17 -27.55
CA PRO A 204 -13.33 -1.43 -27.14
C PRO A 204 -14.63 -2.25 -27.28
N THR A 205 -14.65 -3.30 -28.11
CA THR A 205 -15.84 -4.17 -28.28
C THR A 205 -16.03 -5.16 -27.13
N LEU A 206 -15.01 -5.34 -26.28
CA LEU A 206 -15.12 -6.14 -25.04
C LEU A 206 -15.82 -5.36 -23.91
N PHE A 207 -16.06 -4.06 -24.11
CA PHE A 207 -16.85 -3.21 -23.22
C PHE A 207 -18.32 -3.61 -23.32
N GLY A 208 -18.68 -4.68 -22.61
CA GLY A 208 -19.96 -5.36 -22.69
C GLY A 208 -21.13 -4.57 -22.09
N TRP A 209 -21.50 -3.46 -22.72
CA TRP A 209 -22.77 -2.81 -22.46
C TRP A 209 -23.85 -3.42 -23.37
N PRO A 210 -25.02 -3.81 -22.84
CA PRO A 210 -26.19 -4.04 -23.68
C PRO A 210 -26.68 -2.67 -24.16
N VAL A 211 -26.04 -2.14 -25.20
CA VAL A 211 -26.57 -1.00 -25.93
C VAL A 211 -27.80 -1.51 -26.66
N ASN A 212 -28.94 -0.93 -26.32
CA ASN A 212 -30.21 -1.12 -26.97
C ASN A 212 -30.03 -0.88 -28.48
N ASP A 213 -30.20 -1.94 -29.29
CA ASP A 213 -29.95 -1.90 -30.72
C ASP A 213 -31.05 -1.06 -31.40
N GLY A 214 -30.66 0.15 -31.79
CA GLY A 214 -31.42 0.97 -32.71
C GLY A 214 -31.11 0.51 -34.13
N ILE A 215 -31.94 -0.41 -34.63
CA ILE A 215 -32.18 -0.70 -36.05
C ILE A 215 -30.97 -1.26 -36.81
N VAL A 216 -30.86 -2.60 -36.80
CA VAL A 216 -30.46 -3.35 -37.99
C VAL A 216 -31.40 -4.54 -38.15
N GLU A 217 -32.23 -4.51 -39.19
CA GLU A 217 -33.16 -5.58 -39.53
C GLU A 217 -32.42 -6.88 -39.87
N ALA A 218 -32.32 -7.80 -38.90
CA ALA A 218 -32.03 -9.20 -39.16
C ALA A 218 -33.27 -10.04 -38.88
N LYS A 219 -33.92 -10.48 -39.97
CA LYS A 219 -35.03 -11.43 -39.97
C LYS A 219 -34.58 -12.77 -39.38
N GLY A 220 -35.23 -13.24 -38.32
CA GLY A 220 -35.27 -14.67 -38.00
C GLY A 220 -35.31 -15.03 -36.52
N ALA A 221 -36.39 -15.73 -36.13
CA ALA A 221 -36.56 -16.54 -34.92
C ALA A 221 -36.87 -15.85 -33.57
N SER A 222 -38.16 -15.56 -33.40
CA SER A 222 -38.98 -15.87 -32.20
C SER A 222 -38.26 -16.20 -30.88
N SER A 223 -38.20 -15.21 -29.98
CA SER A 223 -38.51 -15.43 -28.56
C SER A 223 -39.06 -14.14 -27.97
N GLN A 224 -40.38 -14.06 -27.98
CA GLN A 224 -41.16 -13.01 -27.33
C GLN A 224 -41.01 -13.19 -25.80
N ALA A 225 -40.08 -12.45 -25.20
CA ALA A 225 -39.97 -12.36 -23.74
C ALA A 225 -40.59 -11.03 -23.27
N LEU A 226 -41.89 -11.12 -22.99
CA LEU A 226 -42.68 -10.11 -22.29
C LEU A 226 -42.10 -9.91 -20.88
N TRP A 227 -41.57 -8.72 -20.58
CA TRP A 227 -41.29 -8.30 -19.21
C TRP A 227 -42.35 -7.31 -18.75
N ASN A 228 -43.55 -7.83 -18.47
CA ASN A 228 -44.44 -7.20 -17.50
C ASN A 228 -43.95 -7.58 -16.11
N GLY A 229 -43.59 -6.57 -15.31
CA GLY A 229 -42.94 -6.75 -14.03
C GLY A 229 -43.73 -7.63 -13.06
N ILE A 230 -43.17 -8.80 -12.75
CA ILE A 230 -43.36 -9.51 -11.48
C ILE A 230 -41.99 -10.15 -11.15
N GLU A 231 -41.36 -9.69 -10.07
CA GLU A 231 -40.15 -10.30 -9.55
C GLU A 231 -40.51 -11.62 -8.86
N THR A 232 -40.21 -12.74 -9.50
CA THR A 232 -40.07 -14.03 -8.82
C THR A 232 -38.65 -14.52 -9.05
N GLY A 233 -37.87 -14.52 -7.97
CA GLY A 233 -36.46 -14.92 -7.99
C GLY A 233 -36.28 -16.30 -8.60
N LEU A 234 -35.36 -16.40 -9.55
CA LEU A 234 -34.59 -17.59 -9.96
C LEU A 234 -33.87 -17.30 -11.30
N ARG A 235 -32.86 -16.42 -11.31
CA ARG A 235 -31.81 -16.41 -12.37
C ARG A 235 -30.44 -15.98 -11.82
N ARG A 236 -29.89 -16.77 -10.89
CA ARG A 236 -28.43 -16.83 -10.66
C ARG A 236 -27.82 -17.87 -11.59
N LYS A 237 -27.66 -17.58 -12.88
CA LYS A 237 -26.77 -18.35 -13.78
C LYS A 237 -26.54 -17.65 -15.14
N SER A 238 -26.06 -16.41 -15.12
CA SER A 238 -25.44 -15.79 -16.32
C SER A 238 -24.34 -14.78 -15.92
N LEU A 239 -23.63 -15.10 -14.83
CA LEU A 239 -22.49 -14.33 -14.30
C LEU A 239 -21.28 -15.28 -14.19
N ALA A 240 -20.92 -15.93 -15.30
CA ALA A 240 -19.79 -16.87 -15.31
C ALA A 240 -18.97 -16.86 -16.61
N ARG A 241 -19.31 -15.99 -17.57
CA ARG A 241 -18.58 -15.89 -18.86
C ARG A 241 -17.92 -14.53 -19.12
N THR A 242 -17.97 -13.60 -18.17
CA THR A 242 -17.35 -12.26 -18.28
C THR A 242 -16.32 -11.97 -17.17
N ASN A 243 -15.85 -13.00 -16.47
CA ASN A 243 -14.97 -12.88 -15.29
C ASN A 243 -13.55 -12.31 -15.56
N ASN A 244 -13.25 -11.83 -16.77
CA ASN A 244 -11.90 -11.37 -17.11
C ASN A 244 -11.85 -9.99 -17.79
N VAL A 245 -12.98 -9.32 -17.99
CA VAL A 245 -12.99 -8.05 -18.74
C VAL A 245 -13.67 -6.94 -17.96
N GLU A 246 -13.30 -6.73 -16.68
CA GLU A 246 -13.24 -5.38 -16.04
C GLU A 246 -13.26 -5.40 -14.50
N SER A 247 -12.38 -6.20 -13.91
CA SER A 247 -12.12 -6.14 -12.46
C SER A 247 -11.32 -4.89 -12.05
N TRP A 248 -10.71 -4.16 -12.99
CA TRP A 248 -9.75 -3.08 -12.67
C TRP A 248 -10.40 -1.72 -12.40
N PHE A 249 -11.65 -1.51 -12.84
CA PHE A 249 -12.37 -0.26 -12.55
C PHE A 249 -12.70 -0.11 -11.07
N GLU A 250 -13.04 -1.22 -10.39
CA GLU A 250 -13.28 -1.22 -8.95
C GLU A 250 -12.03 -0.80 -8.17
N ASP A 251 -10.87 -1.34 -8.57
CA ASP A 251 -9.57 -0.98 -8.01
C ASP A 251 -9.19 0.48 -8.34
N LEU A 252 -9.50 0.95 -9.54
CA LEU A 252 -9.25 2.34 -9.97
C LEU A 252 -10.13 3.33 -9.19
N ALA A 253 -11.37 2.98 -8.89
CA ALA A 253 -12.24 3.80 -8.06
C ALA A 253 -11.74 3.92 -6.61
N LEU A 254 -10.82 3.06 -6.17
CA LEU A 254 -10.19 3.15 -4.85
C LEU A 254 -8.99 4.11 -4.80
N LEU A 255 -8.58 4.68 -5.93
CA LEU A 255 -7.48 5.66 -5.97
C LEU A 255 -7.89 6.98 -5.32
N SER A 256 -6.96 7.62 -4.64
CA SER A 256 -7.06 9.00 -4.19
C SER A 256 -7.24 9.95 -5.38
N LEU A 257 -7.92 11.07 -5.14
CA LEU A 257 -8.21 12.07 -6.17
C LEU A 257 -6.95 12.57 -6.91
N PRO A 258 -5.79 12.82 -6.25
CA PRO A 258 -4.58 13.24 -6.95
C PRO A 258 -4.06 12.20 -7.95
N LEU A 259 -3.99 10.93 -7.55
CA LEU A 259 -3.54 9.84 -8.42
C LEU A 259 -4.53 9.57 -9.56
N PHE A 260 -5.82 9.56 -9.24
CA PHE A 260 -6.88 9.40 -10.23
C PHE A 260 -6.83 10.52 -11.30
N LYS A 261 -6.72 11.79 -10.87
CA LYS A 261 -6.63 12.92 -11.79
C LYS A 261 -5.42 12.81 -12.71
N ARG A 262 -4.25 12.44 -12.17
CA ARG A 262 -3.04 12.23 -12.97
C ARG A 262 -3.22 11.13 -14.00
N LEU A 263 -3.79 10.00 -13.58
CA LEU A 263 -4.09 8.90 -14.49
C LEU A 263 -5.00 9.35 -15.63
N ILE A 264 -6.15 9.98 -15.33
CA ILE A 264 -7.10 10.46 -16.36
C ILE A 264 -6.45 11.45 -17.32
N LEU A 265 -5.64 12.38 -16.80
CA LEU A 265 -4.91 13.33 -17.65
C LEU A 265 -3.94 12.59 -18.59
N THR A 266 -3.20 11.59 -18.10
CA THR A 266 -2.32 10.79 -18.95
C THR A 266 -3.09 9.97 -19.99
N LEU A 267 -4.23 9.38 -19.62
CA LEU A 267 -5.10 8.68 -20.58
C LEU A 267 -5.56 9.63 -21.69
N LYS A 268 -5.97 10.86 -21.33
CA LYS A 268 -6.37 11.90 -22.29
C LYS A 268 -5.23 12.33 -23.21
N THR A 269 -4.01 12.47 -22.70
CA THR A 269 -2.85 12.85 -23.53
C THR A 269 -2.43 11.77 -24.53
N ARG A 270 -2.83 10.52 -24.31
CA ARG A 270 -2.53 9.38 -25.18
C ARG A 270 -3.66 9.04 -26.14
N ASP A 271 -4.67 9.92 -26.26
CA ASP A 271 -5.81 9.79 -27.18
C ASP A 271 -6.52 8.44 -27.06
N LEU A 272 -6.69 7.97 -25.81
CA LEU A 272 -7.49 6.77 -25.56
C LEU A 272 -8.96 7.03 -25.92
N SER A 273 -9.66 5.94 -26.24
CA SER A 273 -11.06 6.00 -26.61
C SER A 273 -11.89 6.74 -25.54
N PRO A 274 -12.79 7.65 -25.95
CA PRO A 274 -13.58 8.45 -25.01
C PRO A 274 -14.43 7.57 -24.08
N GLU A 275 -14.81 6.37 -24.52
CA GLU A 275 -15.59 5.39 -23.75
C GLU A 275 -14.82 4.87 -22.52
N ILE A 276 -13.50 4.63 -22.65
CA ILE A 276 -12.65 4.19 -21.52
C ILE A 276 -12.56 5.31 -20.49
N ILE A 277 -12.34 6.55 -20.95
CA ILE A 277 -12.25 7.72 -20.07
C ILE A 277 -13.59 7.96 -19.36
N GLU A 278 -14.70 7.93 -20.10
CA GLU A 278 -16.05 8.03 -19.54
C GLU A 278 -16.29 6.96 -18.47
N SER A 279 -15.91 5.72 -18.74
CA SER A 279 -16.12 4.62 -17.82
C SER A 279 -15.30 4.74 -16.54
N CYS A 280 -14.03 5.15 -16.65
CA CYS A 280 -13.20 5.49 -15.50
C CYS A 280 -13.88 6.59 -14.64
N LEU A 281 -14.35 7.66 -15.28
CA LEU A 281 -15.01 8.78 -14.60
C LEU A 281 -16.32 8.36 -13.94
N MET A 282 -17.16 7.60 -14.64
CA MET A 282 -18.43 7.10 -14.13
C MET A 282 -18.24 6.14 -12.97
N CYS A 283 -17.24 5.26 -13.03
CA CYS A 283 -16.91 4.35 -11.93
C CYS A 283 -16.46 5.12 -10.69
N TYR A 284 -15.57 6.10 -10.86
CA TYR A 284 -15.09 6.96 -9.77
C TYR A 284 -16.24 7.78 -9.16
N ALA A 285 -17.06 8.41 -10.00
CA ALA A 285 -18.19 9.23 -9.58
C ALA A 285 -19.24 8.43 -8.79
N LYS A 286 -19.57 7.20 -9.22
CA LYS A 286 -20.52 6.32 -8.51
C LYS A 286 -20.09 6.03 -7.07
N LYS A 287 -18.78 5.97 -6.80
CA LYS A 287 -18.24 5.68 -5.47
C LYS A 287 -18.28 6.90 -4.54
N TYR A 288 -17.93 8.08 -5.04
CA TYR A 288 -17.74 9.28 -4.21
C TYR A 288 -18.88 10.30 -4.27
N ILE A 289 -19.83 10.16 -5.21
CA ILE A 289 -20.97 11.08 -5.37
C ILE A 289 -22.29 10.32 -5.07
N PRO A 290 -22.88 10.52 -3.88
CA PRO A 290 -24.19 9.97 -3.55
C PRO A 290 -25.28 10.45 -4.51
N GLY A 291 -26.12 9.54 -5.01
CA GLY A 291 -27.31 9.88 -5.80
C GLY A 291 -27.15 9.87 -7.33
N THR A 292 -25.98 9.54 -7.86
CA THR A 292 -25.73 9.43 -9.33
C THR A 292 -26.54 8.33 -10.03
N SER A 293 -27.09 7.36 -9.30
CA SER A 293 -27.98 6.31 -9.84
C SER A 293 -29.45 6.74 -10.01
N ARG A 294 -29.84 7.98 -9.66
CA ARG A 294 -31.24 8.42 -9.69
C ARG A 294 -31.79 8.86 -11.05
N SER A 295 -31.01 8.74 -12.13
CA SER A 295 -31.45 9.15 -13.47
C SER A 295 -32.26 8.06 -14.17
N ASN A 296 -33.42 7.70 -13.60
CA ASN A 296 -34.51 7.09 -14.39
C ASN A 296 -35.89 7.56 -13.90
N ARG A 297 -36.00 8.87 -13.60
CA ARG A 297 -37.33 9.49 -13.50
C ARG A 297 -37.88 9.65 -14.90
N LYS A 298 -38.74 8.71 -15.31
CA LYS A 298 -39.64 8.87 -16.46
C LYS A 298 -40.27 10.28 -16.40
N PRO A 299 -40.35 11.01 -17.52
CA PRO A 299 -41.15 12.23 -17.55
C PRO A 299 -42.58 11.85 -17.21
N SER A 300 -43.13 12.46 -16.17
CA SER A 300 -44.55 12.34 -15.82
C SER A 300 -45.37 12.87 -17.00
N THR A 301 -45.88 11.95 -17.81
CA THR A 301 -46.91 12.24 -18.81
C THR A 301 -48.13 12.78 -18.08
N SER A 302 -48.38 14.08 -18.23
CA SER A 302 -49.65 14.68 -17.83
C SER A 302 -50.77 14.04 -18.64
N SER A 303 -51.56 13.20 -17.99
CA SER A 303 -52.78 12.64 -18.56
C SER A 303 -53.83 13.75 -18.69
N SER A 304 -53.93 14.31 -19.89
CA SER A 304 -55.11 15.06 -20.34
C SER A 304 -56.27 14.08 -20.44
N ALA A 305 -57.19 14.14 -19.48
CA ALA A 305 -58.47 13.43 -19.54
C ALA A 305 -59.59 14.42 -19.26
N SER A 306 -60.03 15.11 -20.31
CA SER A 306 -61.35 15.74 -20.37
C SER A 306 -62.16 15.00 -21.43
N GLY A 307 -62.89 13.97 -20.97
CA GLY A 307 -63.87 13.25 -21.76
C GLY A 307 -65.14 14.10 -21.93
N VAL A 308 -65.62 14.13 -23.16
CA VAL A 308 -66.88 14.71 -23.63
C VAL A 308 -68.01 13.69 -23.41
N SER A 309 -69.20 14.13 -22.98
CA SER A 309 -70.50 13.92 -23.68
C SER A 309 -71.72 14.17 -22.78
N GLU A 310 -72.46 15.21 -23.19
CA GLU A 310 -73.92 15.33 -23.42
C GLU A 310 -74.93 14.39 -22.74
N GLY A 311 -76.05 14.99 -22.30
CA GLY A 311 -77.32 14.34 -22.00
C GLY A 311 -78.42 15.35 -21.65
N GLU A 312 -79.38 15.48 -22.55
CA GLU A 312 -80.52 16.40 -22.63
C GLU A 312 -81.53 16.32 -21.46
N GLN A 313 -82.09 17.47 -21.05
CA GLN A 313 -83.53 17.82 -21.08
C GLN A 313 -83.78 19.24 -20.54
#